data_AF-A0A067CBR3-F1
#
_entry.id   AF-A0A067CBR3-F1
#
_cell.length_a   1.000
_cell.length_b   1.000
_cell.length_c   1.000
_cell.angle_alpha   90.00
_cell.angle_beta   90.00
_cell.angle_gamma   90.00
#
_symmetry.space_group_name_H-M   'P 1'
#
loop_
_entity.id
_entity.type
_entity.pdbx_description
1 polymer ?
#
loop_
_entity_poly.entity_id
_entity_poly.type
_entity_poly.pdbx_seq_one_letter_code
_entity_poly.pdbx_strand_id
1 'polypeptide(L)'
;MAQQSPFATSEEPIRARSGTVPMMSSLTRGESESIPIYKFVLTGGPCAGKTTSLERLSTYFRERGFRVYMVPEASTLLQSGGAHFLDLKPTDIINFQWAILSTQMQLEDTFMALARDTKLPCVILCDRGAMDGSAYMDPEEWEDLKLQHDLDTVTLRDTRYNAVFHLVTTANGAPQFYTLDNNGTRIETIEQACAVDERICHAWIGHPKLFVFDNSTGFESKMQRLINCAATLTGLPSTVKSSKKFLLRSLPSPASMPVHCEEFEVEKVYLMPHPSDGPDDYVFVRCRTQYGIPVYGMTTVRTIAGTGEPVHLKRVLSAREYTYAVRHRADPSRRIIKQKRICFLWKNQSFNIHIYKEPVELASQGIVHIQASIESTATVMMPGFLDTDEEMDESHPLYTGYHVSLKEMDIPNVL
;
A
#
# COMPACT_ATOMS: atom_id res chain seq x y z
N MET A 1 32.24 -2.14 -51.69
CA MET A 1 31.80 -1.33 -50.53
C MET A 1 31.16 -2.29 -49.55
N ALA A 2 31.89 -2.73 -48.53
CA ALA A 2 31.77 -2.27 -47.13
C ALA A 2 30.39 -2.69 -46.54
N GLN A 3 30.23 -3.45 -45.47
CA GLN A 3 31.06 -3.81 -44.31
C GLN A 3 30.51 -5.09 -43.65
N GLN A 4 31.35 -5.77 -42.86
CA GLN A 4 31.03 -6.92 -42.00
C GLN A 4 30.22 -6.51 -40.76
N SER A 5 29.39 -7.42 -40.25
CA SER A 5 29.15 -7.60 -38.81
C SER A 5 28.94 -9.10 -38.49
N PRO A 6 29.78 -9.73 -37.65
CA PRO A 6 29.52 -11.05 -37.08
C PRO A 6 28.98 -10.95 -35.64
N PHE A 7 28.60 -12.09 -35.06
CA PHE A 7 28.09 -12.35 -33.70
C PHE A 7 26.56 -12.45 -33.55
N ALA A 8 26.03 -13.61 -33.95
CA ALA A 8 24.86 -14.21 -33.30
C ALA A 8 25.35 -15.40 -32.46
N THR A 9 25.56 -15.19 -31.17
CA THR A 9 25.68 -16.27 -30.18
C THR A 9 24.30 -16.49 -29.56
N SER A 10 23.75 -17.68 -29.80
CA SER A 10 22.54 -18.20 -29.20
C SER A 10 22.77 -18.50 -27.72
N GLU A 11 22.19 -17.69 -26.83
CA GLU A 11 21.95 -18.09 -25.44
C GLU A 11 20.43 -18.26 -25.26
N GLU A 12 20.01 -19.50 -25.04
CA GLU A 12 18.65 -19.83 -24.62
C GLU A 12 18.37 -19.23 -23.23
N PRO A 13 17.19 -18.67 -22.96
CA PRO A 13 16.85 -18.23 -21.61
C PRO A 13 16.64 -19.44 -20.71
N ILE A 14 17.43 -19.48 -19.63
CA ILE A 14 17.32 -20.44 -18.53
C ILE A 14 15.89 -20.42 -17.97
N ARG A 15 15.15 -21.52 -18.14
CA ARG A 15 13.84 -21.75 -17.51
C ARG A 15 13.97 -21.70 -15.99
N ALA A 16 13.51 -20.61 -15.38
CA ALA A 16 13.26 -20.57 -13.94
C ALA A 16 12.17 -21.60 -13.60
N ARG A 17 12.50 -22.57 -12.74
CA ARG A 17 11.55 -23.57 -12.23
C ARG A 17 10.52 -22.85 -11.36
N SER A 18 9.26 -22.91 -11.79
CA SER A 18 8.08 -22.43 -11.06
C SER A 18 7.95 -23.16 -9.72
N GLY A 19 8.15 -22.43 -8.62
CA GLY A 19 7.73 -22.86 -7.29
C GLY A 19 6.29 -22.41 -7.07
N THR A 20 5.35 -23.35 -7.11
CA THR A 20 3.93 -23.10 -6.80
C THR A 20 3.75 -22.74 -5.33
N VAL A 21 3.21 -21.56 -5.06
CA VAL A 21 2.65 -21.20 -3.75
C VAL A 21 1.51 -22.17 -3.44
N PRO A 22 1.46 -22.83 -2.27
CA PRO A 22 0.37 -23.73 -1.95
C PRO A 22 -0.91 -22.92 -1.73
N MET A 23 -1.78 -22.86 -2.74
CA MET A 23 -3.15 -22.38 -2.60
C MET A 23 -4.09 -23.56 -2.35
N MET A 24 -5.12 -23.36 -1.52
CA MET A 24 -6.15 -24.39 -1.31
C MET A 24 -6.82 -24.71 -2.65
N SER A 25 -6.82 -26.00 -3.01
CA SER A 25 -7.48 -26.51 -4.21
C SER A 25 -8.98 -26.20 -4.20
N SER A 26 -9.50 -25.72 -5.34
CA SER A 26 -10.94 -25.57 -5.56
C SER A 26 -11.68 -26.89 -5.32
N LEU A 27 -12.80 -26.84 -4.60
CA LEU A 27 -13.71 -27.97 -4.37
C LEU A 27 -14.58 -28.32 -5.59
N THR A 28 -14.35 -27.71 -6.76
CA THR A 28 -15.05 -28.03 -8.00
C THR A 28 -14.08 -28.61 -9.02
N ARG A 29 -14.25 -29.90 -9.33
CA ARG A 29 -13.56 -30.57 -10.44
C ARG A 29 -14.11 -30.04 -11.76
N GLY A 30 -13.31 -29.23 -12.46
CA GLY A 30 -13.50 -28.99 -13.88
C GLY A 30 -13.57 -27.52 -14.25
N GLU A 31 -12.43 -26.83 -14.20
CA GLU A 31 -12.07 -25.72 -15.09
C GLU A 31 -10.56 -25.53 -14.93
N SER A 32 -9.83 -25.35 -16.04
CA SER A 32 -8.38 -25.09 -16.02
C SER A 32 -8.06 -24.00 -15.00
N GLU A 33 -7.06 -24.19 -14.11
CA GLU A 33 -6.67 -23.22 -13.08
C GLU A 33 -6.41 -21.83 -13.68
N SER A 34 -7.44 -20.99 -13.74
CA SER A 34 -7.31 -19.62 -14.16
C SER A 34 -6.55 -18.88 -13.08
N ILE A 35 -5.41 -18.30 -13.43
CA ILE A 35 -4.59 -17.51 -12.52
C ILE A 35 -5.46 -16.42 -11.86
N PRO A 36 -5.52 -16.34 -10.53
CA PRO A 36 -6.52 -15.52 -9.85
C PRO A 36 -6.24 -14.03 -10.01
N ILE A 37 -7.29 -13.27 -10.33
CA ILE A 37 -7.27 -11.80 -10.39
C ILE A 37 -8.35 -11.29 -9.43
N TYR A 38 -7.93 -10.51 -8.43
CA TYR A 38 -8.82 -9.89 -7.46
C TYR A 38 -8.90 -8.39 -7.71
N LYS A 39 -10.11 -7.84 -7.89
CA LYS A 39 -10.36 -6.40 -7.98
C LYS A 39 -11.06 -5.93 -6.71
N PHE A 40 -10.40 -5.05 -5.97
CA PHE A 40 -10.92 -4.43 -4.76
C PHE A 40 -11.04 -2.93 -4.96
N VAL A 41 -12.12 -2.35 -4.44
CA VAL A 41 -12.30 -0.90 -4.38
C VAL A 41 -12.11 -0.39 -2.96
N LEU A 42 -11.35 0.70 -2.81
CA LEU A 42 -11.28 1.46 -1.58
C LEU A 42 -12.14 2.71 -1.74
N THR A 43 -13.18 2.80 -0.92
CA THR A 43 -14.17 3.88 -0.93
C THR A 43 -14.25 4.55 0.44
N GLY A 44 -14.96 5.68 0.50
CA GLY A 44 -15.12 6.48 1.72
C GLY A 44 -14.99 7.97 1.48
N GLY A 45 -15.35 8.75 2.48
CA GLY A 45 -15.31 10.20 2.48
C GLY A 45 -13.90 10.80 2.44
N PRO A 46 -13.80 12.13 2.44
CA PRO A 46 -12.51 12.82 2.57
C PRO A 46 -11.81 12.43 3.88
N CYS A 47 -10.48 12.46 3.89
CA CYS A 47 -9.66 12.10 5.07
C CYS A 47 -9.87 10.70 5.66
N ALA A 48 -10.49 9.76 4.95
CA ALA A 48 -10.67 8.37 5.40
C ALA A 48 -9.38 7.51 5.43
N GLY A 49 -8.27 8.02 4.88
CA GLY A 49 -6.99 7.30 4.81
C GLY A 49 -6.78 6.45 3.55
N LYS A 50 -7.65 6.57 2.54
CA LYS A 50 -7.61 5.78 1.27
C LYS A 50 -6.23 5.69 0.64
N THR A 51 -5.54 6.81 0.41
CA THR A 51 -4.20 6.82 -0.22
C THR A 51 -3.19 6.01 0.59
N THR A 52 -3.18 6.17 1.91
CA THR A 52 -2.31 5.39 2.81
C THR A 52 -2.68 3.91 2.79
N SER A 53 -3.96 3.58 2.75
CA SER A 53 -4.46 2.21 2.69
C SER A 53 -4.10 1.52 1.37
N LEU A 54 -4.24 2.20 0.24
CA LEU A 54 -3.83 1.73 -1.09
C LEU A 54 -2.35 1.38 -1.09
N GLU A 55 -1.48 2.27 -0.60
CA GLU A 55 -0.04 2.01 -0.55
C GLU A 55 0.31 0.80 0.34
N ARG A 56 -0.37 0.65 1.49
CA ARG A 56 -0.16 -0.47 2.41
C ARG A 56 -0.60 -1.79 1.81
N LEU A 57 -1.79 -1.87 1.23
CA LEU A 57 -2.27 -3.06 0.52
C LEU A 57 -1.37 -3.40 -0.66
N SER A 58 -0.97 -2.39 -1.43
CA SER A 58 -0.09 -2.53 -2.58
C SER A 58 1.27 -3.12 -2.21
N THR A 59 1.85 -2.64 -1.11
CA THR A 59 3.10 -3.21 -0.55
C THR A 59 2.88 -4.64 -0.07
N TYR A 60 1.82 -4.86 0.72
CA TYR A 60 1.49 -6.15 1.33
C TYR A 60 1.35 -7.28 0.29
N PHE A 61 0.62 -7.02 -0.80
CA PHE A 61 0.38 -7.99 -1.86
C PHE A 61 1.62 -8.23 -2.73
N ARG A 62 2.38 -7.18 -3.08
CA ARG A 62 3.64 -7.35 -3.83
C ARG A 62 4.65 -8.19 -3.08
N GLU A 63 4.78 -7.99 -1.77
CA GLU A 63 5.65 -8.80 -0.90
C GLU A 63 5.22 -10.28 -0.82
N ARG A 64 4.00 -10.61 -1.27
CA ARG A 64 3.43 -11.97 -1.26
C ARG A 64 3.28 -12.57 -2.66
N GLY A 65 3.99 -12.00 -3.64
CA GLY A 65 4.07 -12.55 -5.00
C GLY A 65 2.91 -12.17 -5.92
N PHE A 66 2.03 -11.24 -5.52
CA PHE A 66 1.01 -10.71 -6.41
C PHE A 66 1.56 -9.57 -7.26
N ARG A 67 1.20 -9.57 -8.55
CA ARG A 67 1.27 -8.36 -9.36
C ARG A 67 0.17 -7.41 -8.90
N VAL A 68 0.53 -6.15 -8.61
CA VAL A 68 -0.46 -5.16 -8.13
C VAL A 68 -0.58 -3.98 -9.08
N TYR A 69 -1.81 -3.74 -9.53
CA TYR A 69 -2.23 -2.56 -10.27
C TYR A 69 -3.02 -1.62 -9.35
N MET A 70 -2.80 -0.31 -9.48
CA MET A 70 -3.56 0.70 -8.76
C MET A 70 -4.28 1.55 -9.79
N VAL A 71 -5.61 1.54 -9.75
CA VAL A 71 -6.45 2.35 -10.62
C VAL A 71 -6.64 3.71 -9.94
N PRO A 72 -6.21 4.82 -10.57
CA PRO A 72 -6.36 6.15 -9.98
C PRO A 72 -7.82 6.60 -9.99
N GLU A 73 -8.16 7.52 -9.10
CA GLU A 73 -9.48 8.16 -9.05
C GLU A 73 -9.72 9.01 -10.30
N ALA A 74 -10.77 8.69 -11.07
CA ALA A 74 -11.10 9.40 -12.31
C ALA A 74 -11.42 10.89 -12.10
N SER A 75 -12.11 11.24 -11.01
CA SER A 75 -12.42 12.65 -10.68
C SER A 75 -11.16 13.48 -10.46
N THR A 76 -10.22 12.98 -9.65
CA THR A 76 -8.92 13.65 -9.43
C THR A 76 -8.11 13.73 -10.73
N LEU A 77 -8.13 12.67 -11.55
CA LEU A 77 -7.47 12.66 -12.87
C LEU A 77 -8.01 13.77 -13.78
N LEU A 78 -9.33 13.88 -13.94
CA LEU A 78 -9.96 14.89 -14.78
C LEU A 78 -9.74 16.31 -14.27
N GLN A 79 -9.88 16.54 -12.96
CA GLN A 79 -9.64 17.85 -12.33
C GLN A 79 -8.18 18.29 -12.46
N SER A 80 -7.21 17.36 -12.36
CA SER A 80 -5.80 17.67 -12.59
C SER A 80 -5.51 18.10 -14.03
N GLY A 81 -6.36 17.70 -14.98
CA GLY A 81 -6.34 18.13 -16.37
C GLY A 81 -7.08 19.46 -16.64
N GLY A 82 -7.60 20.12 -15.60
CA GLY A 82 -8.30 21.40 -15.70
C GLY A 82 -9.83 21.31 -15.81
N ALA A 83 -10.42 20.11 -15.67
CA ALA A 83 -11.86 19.94 -15.68
C ALA A 83 -12.44 20.19 -14.27
N HIS A 84 -12.72 21.45 -13.94
CA HIS A 84 -13.24 21.85 -12.63
C HIS A 84 -14.77 21.96 -12.62
N PHE A 85 -15.39 21.50 -11.52
CA PHE A 85 -16.83 21.59 -11.32
C PHE A 85 -17.37 23.03 -11.32
N LEU A 86 -16.55 24.00 -10.90
CA LEU A 86 -16.93 25.42 -10.83
C LEU A 86 -17.15 26.05 -12.21
N ASP A 87 -16.59 25.45 -13.26
CA ASP A 87 -16.69 25.96 -14.64
C ASP A 87 -17.92 25.41 -15.38
N LEU A 88 -18.70 24.52 -14.75
CA LEU A 88 -19.83 23.83 -15.34
C LEU A 88 -21.14 24.57 -15.10
N LYS A 89 -22.01 24.58 -16.12
CA LYS A 89 -23.41 24.98 -15.94
C LYS A 89 -24.19 23.85 -15.25
N PRO A 90 -25.28 24.15 -14.53
CA PRO A 90 -26.13 23.13 -13.92
C PRO A 90 -26.58 22.03 -14.89
N THR A 91 -26.83 22.38 -16.16
CA THR A 91 -27.21 21.44 -17.23
C THR A 91 -26.10 20.45 -17.62
N ASP A 92 -24.84 20.79 -17.33
CA ASP A 92 -23.68 20.01 -17.76
C ASP A 92 -23.17 19.08 -16.64
N ILE A 93 -23.71 19.20 -15.41
CA ILE A 93 -23.30 18.41 -14.24
C ILE A 93 -23.52 16.92 -14.47
N ILE A 94 -24.68 16.52 -15.01
CA ILE A 94 -24.99 15.10 -15.30
C ILE A 94 -24.00 14.54 -16.32
N ASN A 95 -23.72 15.28 -17.40
CA ASN A 95 -22.73 14.89 -18.42
C ASN A 95 -21.33 14.75 -17.83
N PHE A 96 -20.97 15.62 -16.88
CA PHE A 96 -19.68 15.56 -16.21
C PHE A 96 -19.56 14.34 -15.29
N GLN A 97 -20.64 14.01 -14.55
CA GLN A 97 -20.69 12.80 -13.73
C GLN A 97 -20.60 11.54 -14.59
N TRP A 98 -21.24 11.53 -15.77
CA TRP A 98 -21.07 10.47 -16.75
C TRP A 98 -19.61 10.38 -17.24
N ALA A 99 -18.96 11.51 -17.54
CA ALA A 99 -17.56 11.52 -17.95
C ALA A 99 -16.63 10.93 -16.86
N ILE A 100 -16.89 11.22 -15.57
CA ILE A 100 -16.17 10.61 -14.45
C ILE A 100 -16.42 9.10 -14.41
N LEU A 101 -17.69 8.67 -14.44
CA LEU A 101 -18.07 7.26 -14.34
C LEU A 101 -17.50 6.43 -15.50
N SER A 102 -17.69 6.89 -16.73
CA SER A 102 -17.19 6.22 -17.94
C SER A 102 -15.66 6.13 -17.93
N THR A 103 -14.96 7.19 -17.51
CA THR A 103 -13.50 7.18 -17.35
C THR A 103 -13.07 6.17 -16.29
N GLN A 104 -13.75 6.14 -15.14
CA GLN A 104 -13.46 5.18 -14.06
C GLN A 104 -13.61 3.74 -14.54
N MET A 105 -14.72 3.42 -15.22
CA MET A 105 -14.96 2.10 -15.79
C MET A 105 -13.90 1.71 -16.81
N GLN A 106 -13.54 2.64 -17.72
CA GLN A 106 -12.53 2.39 -18.74
C GLN A 106 -11.14 2.15 -18.15
N LEU A 107 -10.75 2.92 -17.13
CA LEU A 107 -9.48 2.70 -16.42
C LEU A 107 -9.46 1.31 -15.79
N GLU A 108 -10.51 0.94 -15.06
CA GLU A 108 -10.63 -0.39 -14.46
C GLU A 108 -10.55 -1.53 -15.48
N ASP A 109 -11.25 -1.40 -16.60
CA ASP A 109 -11.29 -2.44 -17.64
C ASP A 109 -9.94 -2.58 -18.33
N THR A 110 -9.24 -1.45 -18.53
CA THR A 110 -7.86 -1.43 -19.05
C THR A 110 -6.90 -2.17 -18.12
N PHE A 111 -6.94 -1.89 -16.82
CA PHE A 111 -6.09 -2.59 -15.85
C PHE A 111 -6.48 -4.07 -15.69
N MET A 112 -7.76 -4.41 -15.84
CA MET A 112 -8.23 -5.80 -15.86
C MET A 112 -7.69 -6.56 -17.08
N ALA A 113 -7.68 -5.94 -18.26
CA ALA A 113 -7.09 -6.52 -19.45
C ALA A 113 -5.58 -6.76 -19.27
N LEU A 114 -4.85 -5.76 -18.78
CA LEU A 114 -3.43 -5.88 -18.47
C LEU A 114 -3.14 -6.99 -17.45
N ALA A 115 -3.98 -7.13 -16.42
CA ALA A 115 -3.85 -8.19 -15.41
C ALA A 115 -4.02 -9.59 -16.01
N ARG A 116 -4.98 -9.76 -16.94
CA ARG A 116 -5.20 -11.03 -17.68
C ARG A 116 -4.03 -11.40 -18.57
N ASP A 117 -3.30 -10.42 -19.09
CA ASP A 117 -2.14 -10.64 -19.94
C ASP A 117 -0.88 -11.03 -19.15
N THR A 118 -0.74 -10.58 -17.90
CA THR A 118 0.44 -10.86 -17.07
C THR A 118 0.66 -12.34 -16.75
N LYS A 119 -0.38 -13.18 -16.79
CA LYS A 119 -0.34 -14.60 -16.38
C LYS A 119 0.30 -14.85 -15.00
N LEU A 120 0.11 -13.90 -14.06
CA LEU A 120 0.52 -14.00 -12.66
C LEU A 120 -0.67 -13.66 -11.76
N PRO A 121 -0.71 -14.15 -10.50
CA PRO A 121 -1.73 -13.74 -9.54
C PRO A 121 -1.75 -12.21 -9.41
N CYS A 122 -2.92 -11.60 -9.60
CA CYS A 122 -3.05 -10.15 -9.64
C CYS A 122 -3.99 -9.61 -8.58
N VAL A 123 -3.66 -8.45 -8.03
CA VAL A 123 -4.60 -7.60 -7.30
C VAL A 123 -4.71 -6.25 -7.99
N ILE A 124 -5.94 -5.83 -8.28
CA ILE A 124 -6.28 -4.51 -8.80
C ILE A 124 -6.93 -3.74 -7.64
N LEU A 125 -6.31 -2.63 -7.25
CA LEU A 125 -6.79 -1.75 -6.18
C LEU A 125 -7.32 -0.46 -6.80
N CYS A 126 -8.62 -0.20 -6.68
CA CYS A 126 -9.25 1.02 -7.20
C CYS A 126 -9.33 2.09 -6.11
N ASP A 127 -8.81 3.29 -6.41
CA ASP A 127 -9.10 4.50 -5.64
C ASP A 127 -10.47 5.04 -6.07
N ARG A 128 -11.51 4.71 -5.30
CA ARG A 128 -12.95 4.80 -5.66
C ARG A 128 -13.39 3.85 -6.77
N GLY A 129 -14.70 3.62 -6.84
CA GLY A 129 -15.32 2.76 -7.85
C GLY A 129 -16.56 3.39 -8.48
N ALA A 130 -17.24 2.61 -9.31
CA ALA A 130 -18.35 3.04 -10.14
C ALA A 130 -19.54 3.60 -9.36
N MET A 131 -19.78 3.11 -8.14
CA MET A 131 -20.89 3.58 -7.32
C MET A 131 -20.56 4.85 -6.52
N ASP A 132 -19.30 5.24 -6.35
CA ASP A 132 -18.92 6.40 -5.52
C ASP A 132 -19.54 7.72 -6.03
N GLY A 133 -19.71 7.84 -7.36
CA GLY A 133 -20.27 9.05 -7.99
C GLY A 133 -21.71 9.34 -7.58
N SER A 134 -22.51 8.31 -7.27
CA SER A 134 -23.92 8.48 -6.91
C SER A 134 -24.12 9.23 -5.60
N ALA A 135 -23.10 9.30 -4.74
CA ALA A 135 -23.15 10.07 -3.48
C ALA A 135 -23.13 11.60 -3.68
N TYR A 136 -22.85 12.05 -4.91
CA TYR A 136 -22.70 13.45 -5.32
C TYR A 136 -23.79 13.89 -6.31
N MET A 137 -24.84 13.10 -6.48
CA MET A 137 -25.98 13.36 -7.36
C MET A 137 -27.28 13.10 -6.62
N ASP A 138 -28.38 13.69 -7.10
CA ASP A 138 -29.69 13.30 -6.60
C ASP A 138 -30.05 11.88 -7.09
N PRO A 139 -30.80 11.09 -6.29
CA PRO A 139 -31.15 9.72 -6.66
C PRO A 139 -31.86 9.60 -8.01
N GLU A 140 -32.75 10.54 -8.35
CA GLU A 140 -33.42 10.57 -9.64
C GLU A 140 -32.44 10.78 -10.80
N GLU A 141 -31.48 11.70 -10.65
CA GLU A 141 -30.45 11.96 -11.67
C GLU A 141 -29.54 10.74 -11.88
N TRP A 142 -29.25 9.98 -10.82
CA TRP A 142 -28.47 8.74 -10.92
C TRP A 142 -29.22 7.64 -11.68
N GLU A 143 -30.52 7.48 -11.45
CA GLU A 143 -31.34 6.54 -12.21
C GLU A 143 -31.46 6.95 -13.69
N ASP A 144 -31.65 8.24 -13.97
CA ASP A 144 -31.68 8.77 -15.33
C ASP A 144 -30.35 8.56 -16.06
N LEU A 145 -29.22 8.82 -15.39
CA LEU A 145 -27.89 8.60 -15.96
C LEU A 145 -27.66 7.12 -16.31
N LYS A 146 -28.04 6.20 -15.42
CA LYS A 146 -27.93 4.76 -15.70
C LYS A 146 -28.79 4.35 -16.89
N LEU A 147 -30.04 4.83 -16.96
CA LEU A 147 -30.95 4.52 -18.05
C LEU A 147 -30.43 5.05 -19.40
N GLN A 148 -29.88 6.27 -19.42
CA GLN A 148 -29.33 6.88 -20.63
C GLN A 148 -28.13 6.12 -21.20
N HIS A 149 -27.36 5.45 -20.34
CA HIS A 149 -26.12 4.76 -20.71
C HIS A 149 -26.21 3.22 -20.64
N ASP A 150 -27.42 2.67 -20.55
CA ASP A 150 -27.68 1.23 -20.49
C ASP A 150 -26.90 0.52 -19.37
N LEU A 151 -26.87 1.15 -18.19
CA LEU A 151 -26.21 0.64 -17.01
C LEU A 151 -27.23 0.09 -16.01
N ASP A 152 -26.83 -0.92 -15.27
CA ASP A 152 -27.61 -1.44 -14.15
C ASP A 152 -26.77 -1.54 -12.86
N THR A 153 -27.45 -1.41 -11.73
CA THR A 153 -26.82 -1.41 -10.41
C THR A 153 -26.10 -2.72 -10.10
N VAL A 154 -26.61 -3.87 -10.59
CA VAL A 154 -25.99 -5.17 -10.31
C VAL A 154 -24.66 -5.27 -11.03
N THR A 155 -24.60 -4.84 -12.28
CA THR A 155 -23.34 -4.80 -13.03
C THR A 155 -22.36 -3.85 -12.34
N LEU A 156 -22.75 -2.60 -12.09
CA LEU A 156 -21.86 -1.58 -11.52
C LEU A 156 -21.37 -1.94 -10.11
N ARG A 157 -22.23 -2.46 -9.25
CA ARG A 157 -21.93 -2.76 -7.84
C ARG A 157 -21.36 -4.17 -7.68
N ASP A 158 -22.08 -5.20 -8.12
CA ASP A 158 -21.87 -6.59 -7.70
C ASP A 158 -20.90 -7.36 -8.61
N THR A 159 -20.96 -7.12 -9.92
CA THR A 159 -20.15 -7.91 -10.87
C THR A 159 -18.74 -7.36 -11.04
N ARG A 160 -18.57 -6.04 -10.87
CA ARG A 160 -17.28 -5.39 -11.14
C ARG A 160 -16.26 -5.69 -10.05
N TYR A 161 -16.63 -5.78 -8.78
CA TYR A 161 -15.67 -5.87 -7.67
C TYR A 161 -15.77 -7.19 -6.93
N ASN A 162 -14.63 -7.73 -6.51
CA ASN A 162 -14.63 -8.90 -5.63
C ASN A 162 -14.93 -8.53 -4.18
N ALA A 163 -14.57 -7.31 -3.76
CA ALA A 163 -14.90 -6.75 -2.46
C ALA A 163 -14.84 -5.22 -2.49
N VAL A 164 -15.61 -4.62 -1.59
CA VAL A 164 -15.68 -3.17 -1.36
C VAL A 164 -15.18 -2.89 0.05
N PHE A 165 -14.16 -2.05 0.17
CA PHE A 165 -13.60 -1.63 1.45
C PHE A 165 -13.96 -0.17 1.71
N HIS A 166 -14.99 0.05 2.53
CA HIS A 166 -15.38 1.40 2.97
C HIS A 166 -14.54 1.82 4.17
N LEU A 167 -13.74 2.85 4.01
CA LEU A 167 -12.99 3.48 5.09
C LEU A 167 -13.78 4.66 5.60
N VAL A 168 -14.24 4.61 6.85
CA VAL A 168 -14.98 5.72 7.45
C VAL A 168 -14.08 6.94 7.59
N THR A 169 -14.54 8.11 7.15
CA THR A 169 -13.85 9.41 7.32
C THR A 169 -13.44 9.67 8.77
N THR A 170 -12.27 10.30 8.99
CA THR A 170 -11.86 10.71 10.34
C THR A 170 -12.83 11.72 10.97
N ALA A 171 -13.58 12.49 10.16
CA ALA A 171 -14.63 13.37 10.67
C ALA A 171 -15.65 12.61 11.55
N ASN A 172 -15.88 11.32 11.28
CA ASN A 172 -16.73 10.44 12.06
C ASN A 172 -15.89 9.56 13.00
N GLY A 173 -15.94 9.83 14.31
CA GLY A 173 -15.29 9.04 15.35
C GLY A 173 -13.83 9.40 15.65
N ALA A 174 -13.19 10.26 14.87
CA ALA A 174 -11.85 10.80 15.20
C ALA A 174 -11.61 12.23 14.65
N PRO A 175 -12.50 13.20 14.94
CA PRO A 175 -12.50 14.53 14.32
C PRO A 175 -11.19 15.31 14.54
N GLN A 176 -10.44 15.01 15.60
CA GLN A 176 -9.11 15.57 15.86
C GLN A 176 -8.08 15.31 14.75
N PHE A 177 -8.30 14.28 13.91
CA PHE A 177 -7.45 13.96 12.76
C PHE A 177 -8.04 14.44 11.43
N TYR A 178 -9.20 15.09 11.45
CA TYR A 178 -9.77 15.70 10.25
C TYR A 178 -9.04 17.02 9.97
N THR A 179 -8.19 17.01 8.95
CA THR A 179 -7.38 18.17 8.55
C THR A 179 -7.69 18.56 7.11
N LEU A 180 -7.82 19.86 6.86
CA LEU A 180 -8.03 20.42 5.52
C LEU A 180 -6.69 20.63 4.78
N ASP A 181 -5.57 20.55 5.49
CA ASP A 181 -4.23 20.92 5.00
C ASP A 181 -3.72 20.08 3.81
N ASN A 182 -4.25 18.88 3.58
CA ASN A 182 -3.66 17.94 2.62
C ASN A 182 -4.16 18.06 1.17
N ASN A 183 -5.28 18.74 0.91
CA ASN A 183 -5.78 18.96 -0.45
C ASN A 183 -6.38 20.37 -0.54
N GLY A 184 -5.74 21.28 -1.31
CA GLY A 184 -6.23 22.65 -1.57
C GLY A 184 -7.57 22.77 -2.31
N THR A 185 -8.35 21.69 -2.35
CA THR A 185 -9.68 21.56 -2.95
C THR A 185 -10.75 21.11 -1.95
N ARG A 186 -10.42 20.87 -0.68
CA ARG A 186 -11.37 20.43 0.35
C ARG A 186 -11.97 21.62 1.10
N ILE A 187 -13.28 21.68 1.11
CA ILE A 187 -14.07 22.82 1.63
C ILE A 187 -15.11 22.33 2.65
N GLU A 188 -15.26 21.01 2.81
CA GLU A 188 -16.33 20.41 3.60
C GLU A 188 -16.09 20.51 5.11
N THR A 189 -17.11 20.94 5.85
CA THR A 189 -17.13 20.87 7.32
C THR A 189 -17.11 19.41 7.79
N ILE A 190 -16.84 19.19 9.08
CA ILE A 190 -16.87 17.84 9.69
C ILE A 190 -18.23 17.17 9.44
N GLU A 191 -19.33 17.90 9.62
CA GLU A 191 -20.69 17.39 9.43
C GLU A 191 -20.95 17.04 7.97
N GLN A 192 -20.50 17.90 7.04
CA GLN A 192 -20.63 17.65 5.61
C GLN A 192 -19.81 16.42 5.18
N ALA A 193 -18.58 16.28 5.69
CA ALA A 193 -17.72 15.14 5.43
C ALA A 193 -18.34 13.82 5.96
N CYS A 194 -18.96 13.85 7.14
CA CYS A 194 -19.70 12.71 7.69
C CYS A 194 -20.89 12.33 6.80
N ALA A 195 -21.70 13.31 6.39
CA ALA A 195 -22.87 13.07 5.55
C ALA A 195 -22.49 12.52 4.16
N VAL A 196 -21.40 13.02 3.57
CA VAL A 196 -20.84 12.49 2.31
C VAL A 196 -20.33 11.07 2.50
N ASP A 197 -19.60 10.77 3.57
CA ASP A 197 -19.11 9.42 3.88
C ASP A 197 -20.25 8.41 4.00
N GLU A 198 -21.33 8.79 4.68
CA GLU A 198 -22.52 7.97 4.83
C GLU A 198 -23.20 7.70 3.49
N ARG A 199 -23.40 8.72 2.64
CA ARG A 199 -23.95 8.54 1.29
C ARG A 199 -23.11 7.62 0.42
N ILE A 200 -21.77 7.76 0.49
CA ILE A 200 -20.84 6.88 -0.21
C ILE A 200 -21.01 5.43 0.28
N CYS A 201 -21.04 5.21 1.60
CA CYS A 201 -21.25 3.88 2.16
C CYS A 201 -22.58 3.27 1.68
N HIS A 202 -23.65 4.08 1.70
CA HIS A 202 -24.98 3.67 1.26
C HIS A 202 -25.04 3.28 -0.22
N ALA A 203 -24.28 3.95 -1.09
CA ALA A 203 -24.19 3.60 -2.52
C ALA A 203 -23.71 2.16 -2.76
N TRP A 204 -22.96 1.59 -1.82
CA TRP A 204 -22.43 0.23 -1.90
C TRP A 204 -23.27 -0.82 -1.15
N ILE A 205 -24.34 -0.42 -0.45
CA ILE A 205 -25.23 -1.35 0.24
C ILE A 205 -25.82 -2.33 -0.78
N GLY A 206 -25.82 -3.62 -0.41
CA GLY A 206 -26.26 -4.73 -1.24
C GLY A 206 -25.13 -5.50 -1.92
N HIS A 207 -23.91 -4.96 -1.95
CA HIS A 207 -22.74 -5.73 -2.38
C HIS A 207 -22.48 -6.90 -1.40
N PRO A 208 -22.31 -8.15 -1.86
CA PRO A 208 -22.19 -9.32 -0.98
C PRO A 208 -20.94 -9.32 -0.09
N LYS A 209 -19.93 -8.53 -0.48
CA LYS A 209 -18.63 -8.41 0.19
C LYS A 209 -18.28 -6.94 0.47
N LEU A 210 -19.22 -6.22 1.08
CA LEU A 210 -18.98 -4.88 1.61
C LEU A 210 -18.41 -4.98 3.03
N PHE A 211 -17.26 -4.36 3.27
CA PHE A 211 -16.63 -4.29 4.58
C PHE A 211 -16.41 -2.84 4.99
N VAL A 212 -16.85 -2.50 6.20
CA VAL A 212 -16.76 -1.14 6.76
C VAL A 212 -15.68 -1.12 7.84
N PHE A 213 -14.75 -0.17 7.73
CA PHE A 213 -13.68 0.05 8.69
C PHE A 213 -13.86 1.40 9.37
N ASP A 214 -14.44 1.37 10.56
CA ASP A 214 -14.71 2.51 11.44
C ASP A 214 -13.45 3.02 12.17
N ASN A 215 -13.58 4.14 12.88
CA ASN A 215 -12.50 4.75 13.66
C ASN A 215 -12.58 4.43 15.17
N SER A 216 -13.26 3.35 15.56
CA SER A 216 -13.35 2.90 16.96
C SER A 216 -12.00 2.47 17.56
N THR A 217 -11.01 2.21 16.71
CA THR A 217 -9.63 1.91 17.08
C THR A 217 -8.67 2.91 16.45
N GLY A 218 -7.44 2.98 16.96
CA GLY A 218 -6.36 3.75 16.33
C GLY A 218 -6.15 3.42 14.84
N PHE A 219 -5.56 4.35 14.10
CA PHE A 219 -5.39 4.25 12.65
C PHE A 219 -4.65 2.98 12.22
N GLU A 220 -3.60 2.58 12.95
CA GLU A 220 -2.86 1.34 12.66
C GLU A 220 -3.73 0.09 12.79
N SER A 221 -4.57 0.02 13.82
CA SER A 221 -5.50 -1.10 14.03
C SER A 221 -6.58 -1.15 12.96
N LYS A 222 -7.09 0.01 12.52
CA LYS A 222 -7.99 0.11 11.36
C LYS A 222 -7.33 -0.43 10.09
N MET A 223 -6.10 -0.02 9.81
CA MET A 223 -5.33 -0.55 8.67
C MET A 223 -5.07 -2.05 8.79
N GLN A 224 -4.89 -2.55 10.01
CA GLN A 224 -4.68 -3.97 10.24
C GLN A 224 -5.94 -4.79 9.91
N ARG A 225 -7.11 -4.33 10.36
CA ARG A 225 -8.40 -4.96 10.01
C ARG A 225 -8.61 -5.00 8.50
N LEU A 226 -8.28 -3.91 7.79
CA LEU A 226 -8.36 -3.86 6.33
C LEU A 226 -7.45 -4.90 5.65
N ILE A 227 -6.16 -4.93 6.02
CA ILE A 227 -5.19 -5.88 5.45
C ILE A 227 -5.62 -7.32 5.75
N ASN A 228 -6.09 -7.60 6.97
CA ASN A 228 -6.58 -8.93 7.35
C ASN A 228 -7.77 -9.37 6.51
N CYS A 229 -8.72 -8.46 6.28
CA CYS A 229 -9.87 -8.72 5.42
C CYS A 229 -9.42 -9.02 3.99
N ALA A 230 -8.56 -8.19 3.41
CA ALA A 230 -8.04 -8.38 2.05
C ALA A 230 -7.20 -9.68 1.91
N ALA A 231 -6.43 -10.03 2.95
CA ALA A 231 -5.68 -11.28 3.01
C ALA A 231 -6.61 -12.50 2.95
N THR A 232 -7.61 -12.53 3.83
CA THR A 232 -8.61 -13.62 3.89
C THR A 232 -9.33 -13.78 2.54
N LEU A 233 -9.70 -12.68 1.89
CA LEU A 233 -10.37 -12.71 0.58
C LEU A 233 -9.51 -13.26 -0.56
N THR A 234 -8.19 -13.16 -0.44
CA THR A 234 -7.21 -13.64 -1.44
C THR A 234 -6.64 -15.02 -1.09
N GLY A 235 -7.14 -15.66 -0.04
CA GLY A 235 -6.63 -16.95 0.45
C GLY A 235 -5.25 -16.83 1.13
N LEU A 236 -4.82 -15.62 1.46
CA LEU A 236 -3.63 -15.37 2.27
C LEU A 236 -3.98 -15.50 3.76
N PRO A 237 -3.06 -15.98 4.61
CA PRO A 237 -3.29 -16.03 6.05
C PRO A 237 -3.57 -14.62 6.61
N SER A 238 -4.62 -14.50 7.43
CA SER A 238 -4.98 -13.27 8.18
C SER A 238 -3.75 -12.72 8.91
N THR A 239 -3.56 -11.41 9.06
CA THR A 239 -2.41 -10.88 9.81
C THR A 239 -2.85 -10.36 11.17
N VAL A 240 -3.18 -11.24 12.12
CA VAL A 240 -3.16 -10.80 13.53
C VAL A 240 -1.68 -10.59 13.88
N LYS A 241 -1.24 -9.33 13.93
CA LYS A 241 0.17 -8.95 14.08
C LYS A 241 0.71 -9.41 15.44
N SER A 242 1.48 -10.50 15.46
CA SER A 242 2.69 -10.51 16.29
C SER A 242 3.85 -10.14 15.36
N SER A 243 4.40 -8.95 15.57
CA SER A 243 5.59 -8.48 14.85
C SER A 243 6.80 -8.69 15.76
N LYS A 244 7.66 -9.63 15.42
CA LYS A 244 8.88 -9.90 16.19
C LYS A 244 10.12 -9.54 15.38
N LYS A 245 11.16 -9.02 16.03
CA LYS A 245 12.44 -8.71 15.40
C LYS A 245 13.53 -9.53 16.04
N PHE A 246 14.43 -10.08 15.24
CA PHE A 246 15.59 -10.82 15.71
C PHE A 246 16.83 -10.30 14.99
N LEU A 247 17.96 -10.28 15.69
CA LEU A 247 19.25 -10.03 15.06
C LEU A 247 19.69 -11.27 14.30
N LEU A 248 20.33 -11.10 13.14
CA LEU A 248 20.95 -12.19 12.40
C LEU A 248 22.39 -12.37 12.87
N ARG A 249 22.76 -13.62 13.21
CA ARG A 249 24.14 -14.01 13.50
C ARG A 249 24.97 -14.14 12.22
N SER A 250 24.33 -14.51 11.12
CA SER A 250 24.95 -14.57 9.81
C SER A 250 24.00 -14.10 8.71
N LEU A 251 24.55 -13.40 7.73
CA LEU A 251 23.77 -12.89 6.60
C LEU A 251 23.42 -14.03 5.65
N PRO A 252 22.13 -14.25 5.36
CA PRO A 252 21.76 -15.34 4.50
C PRO A 252 21.91 -14.96 3.03
N SER A 253 22.24 -15.95 2.22
CA SER A 253 22.28 -15.81 0.76
C SER A 253 20.92 -16.21 0.17
N PRO A 254 20.21 -15.31 -0.54
CA PRO A 254 18.93 -15.64 -1.20
C PRO A 254 19.03 -16.88 -2.10
N ALA A 255 20.16 -17.07 -2.79
CA ALA A 255 20.38 -18.21 -3.69
C ALA A 255 20.47 -19.56 -2.96
N SER A 256 20.80 -19.58 -1.66
CA SER A 256 20.86 -20.79 -0.86
C SER A 256 19.58 -21.07 -0.06
N MET A 257 18.60 -20.17 -0.11
CA MET A 257 17.33 -20.36 0.60
C MET A 257 16.41 -21.31 -0.18
N PRO A 258 15.78 -22.30 0.48
CA PRO A 258 14.86 -23.24 -0.18
C PRO A 258 13.45 -22.64 -0.41
N VAL A 259 13.35 -21.31 -0.56
CA VAL A 259 12.10 -20.56 -0.71
C VAL A 259 12.25 -19.49 -1.77
N HIS A 260 11.14 -19.08 -2.37
CA HIS A 260 11.14 -17.94 -3.27
C HIS A 260 11.39 -16.65 -2.48
N CYS A 261 12.37 -15.86 -2.93
CA CYS A 261 12.80 -14.63 -2.30
C CYS A 261 12.65 -13.45 -3.26
N GLU A 262 12.18 -12.33 -2.73
CA GLU A 262 12.17 -11.04 -3.43
C GLU A 262 13.23 -10.12 -2.85
N GLU A 263 13.99 -9.48 -3.72
CA GLU A 263 15.11 -8.62 -3.35
C GLU A 263 14.91 -7.19 -3.86
N PHE A 264 15.16 -6.21 -3.00
CA PHE A 264 15.12 -4.80 -3.37
C PHE A 264 15.97 -3.95 -2.44
N GLU A 265 16.28 -2.73 -2.88
CA GLU A 265 17.03 -1.76 -2.09
C GLU A 265 16.10 -0.69 -1.52
N VAL A 266 16.40 -0.24 -0.32
CA VAL A 266 15.69 0.86 0.33
C VAL A 266 16.69 1.87 0.86
N GLU A 267 16.56 3.11 0.42
CA GLU A 267 17.23 4.28 0.98
C GLU A 267 16.22 5.08 1.81
N LYS A 268 16.62 5.54 2.99
CA LYS A 268 15.84 6.44 3.84
C LYS A 268 16.65 7.66 4.22
N VAL A 269 16.03 8.83 4.09
CA VAL A 269 16.60 10.13 4.43
C VAL A 269 15.63 10.84 5.35
N TYR A 270 16.05 11.11 6.59
CA TYR A 270 15.27 11.90 7.55
C TYR A 270 15.39 13.38 7.21
N LEU A 271 14.29 14.12 7.36
CA LEU A 271 14.20 15.53 7.03
C LEU A 271 14.23 16.38 8.29
N MET A 272 14.72 17.62 8.15
CA MET A 272 14.68 18.61 9.22
C MET A 272 13.23 18.83 9.70
N PRO A 273 13.02 18.86 11.03
CA PRO A 273 11.70 19.10 11.62
C PRO A 273 11.20 20.50 11.24
N HIS A 274 9.90 20.62 11.08
CA HIS A 274 9.23 21.91 10.88
C HIS A 274 8.94 22.57 12.24
N PRO A 275 8.93 23.90 12.36
CA PRO A 275 8.61 24.58 13.64
C PRO A 275 7.25 24.23 14.24
N SER A 276 6.33 23.69 13.44
CA SER A 276 5.00 23.24 13.88
C SER A 276 4.96 21.77 14.31
N ASP A 277 6.04 21.02 14.13
CA ASP A 277 6.11 19.61 14.48
C ASP A 277 6.28 19.46 16.01
N GLY A 278 5.63 18.44 16.59
CA GLY A 278 5.82 18.09 18.00
C GLY A 278 7.24 17.59 18.30
N PRO A 279 7.62 17.49 19.59
CA PRO A 279 8.97 17.07 19.99
C PRO A 279 9.33 15.65 19.52
N ASP A 280 8.34 14.77 19.41
CA ASP A 280 8.51 13.37 18.97
C ASP A 280 8.11 13.15 17.50
N ASP A 281 7.69 14.20 16.81
CA ASP A 281 7.27 14.14 15.41
C ASP A 281 8.51 14.12 14.52
N TYR A 282 8.46 13.31 13.46
CA TYR A 282 9.54 13.30 12.47
C TYR A 282 9.06 12.92 11.09
N VAL A 283 9.85 13.34 10.10
CA VAL A 283 9.56 13.12 8.69
C VAL A 283 10.75 12.47 8.03
N PHE A 284 10.49 11.50 7.15
CA PHE A 284 11.52 10.94 6.29
C PHE A 284 10.99 10.68 4.89
N VAL A 285 11.88 10.74 3.90
CA VAL A 285 11.64 10.26 2.55
C VAL A 285 12.33 8.92 2.35
N ARG A 286 11.74 8.08 1.50
CA ARG A 286 12.27 6.76 1.14
C ARG A 286 12.33 6.61 -0.37
N CYS A 287 13.40 6.00 -0.86
CA CYS A 287 13.50 5.48 -2.21
C CYS A 287 13.58 3.96 -2.12
N ARG A 288 12.66 3.25 -2.79
CA ARG A 288 12.69 1.80 -2.96
C ARG A 288 13.05 1.49 -4.40
N THR A 289 14.13 0.75 -4.63
CA THR A 289 14.59 0.37 -5.97
C THR A 289 14.50 -1.14 -6.14
N GLN A 290 13.76 -1.59 -7.15
CA GLN A 290 13.65 -3.01 -7.49
C GLN A 290 13.78 -3.15 -9.01
N TYR A 291 14.64 -4.06 -9.47
CA TYR A 291 14.97 -4.23 -10.90
C TYR A 291 15.36 -2.93 -11.62
N GLY A 292 16.06 -2.03 -10.92
CA GLY A 292 16.48 -0.73 -11.45
C GLY A 292 15.39 0.34 -11.51
N ILE A 293 14.17 0.05 -11.07
CA ILE A 293 13.06 1.00 -11.06
C ILE A 293 12.89 1.60 -9.65
N PRO A 294 13.05 2.93 -9.48
CA PRO A 294 12.87 3.59 -8.19
C PRO A 294 11.42 4.03 -7.95
N VAL A 295 10.96 3.90 -6.71
CA VAL A 295 9.68 4.42 -6.20
C VAL A 295 9.96 5.26 -4.96
N TYR A 296 9.38 6.46 -4.91
CA TYR A 296 9.63 7.42 -3.85
C TYR A 296 8.40 7.59 -2.96
N GLY A 297 8.64 7.72 -1.65
CA GLY A 297 7.58 8.00 -0.69
C GLY A 297 8.07 8.90 0.44
N MET A 298 7.13 9.52 1.12
CA MET A 298 7.32 10.34 2.31
C MET A 298 6.50 9.73 3.43
N THR A 299 7.06 9.71 4.63
CA THR A 299 6.33 9.32 5.84
C THR A 299 6.50 10.41 6.88
N THR A 300 5.39 10.92 7.38
CA THR A 300 5.30 11.84 8.51
C THR A 300 4.78 11.03 9.70
N VAL A 301 5.53 11.02 10.78
CA VAL A 301 5.16 10.39 12.04
C VAL A 301 4.76 11.50 13.01
N ARG A 302 3.54 11.42 13.54
CA ARG A 302 3.01 12.37 14.52
C ARG A 302 2.58 11.66 15.79
N THR A 303 3.00 12.15 16.93
CA THR A 303 2.60 11.58 18.23
C THR A 303 1.31 12.25 18.71
N ILE A 304 0.30 11.44 19.04
CA ILE A 304 -0.99 11.97 19.50
C ILE A 304 -0.85 12.46 20.95
N ALA A 305 -1.12 13.74 21.18
CA ALA A 305 -1.16 14.32 22.51
C ALA A 305 -2.20 13.58 23.39
N GLY A 306 -1.75 13.06 24.53
CA GLY A 306 -2.59 12.37 25.52
C GLY A 306 -2.57 10.85 25.47
N THR A 307 -2.34 10.23 24.30
CA THR A 307 -2.21 8.75 24.19
C THR A 307 -0.76 8.31 24.00
N GLY A 308 0.12 9.17 23.48
CA GLY A 308 1.51 8.82 23.19
C GLY A 308 1.68 7.87 22.00
N GLU A 309 0.59 7.52 21.31
CA GLU A 309 0.64 6.62 20.16
C GLU A 309 1.12 7.38 18.89
N PRO A 310 2.06 6.82 18.12
CA PRO A 310 2.50 7.40 16.86
C PRO A 310 1.52 7.10 15.72
N VAL A 311 1.18 8.14 14.96
CA VAL A 311 0.40 8.07 13.70
C VAL A 311 1.34 8.23 12.52
N HIS A 312 1.31 7.27 11.59
CA HIS A 312 2.12 7.29 10.39
C HIS A 312 1.31 7.71 9.16
N LEU A 313 1.50 8.94 8.70
CA LEU A 313 0.96 9.49 7.46
C LEU A 313 1.94 9.20 6.32
N LYS A 314 1.48 8.57 5.23
CA LYS A 314 2.33 8.22 4.09
C LYS A 314 1.83 8.87 2.81
N ARG A 315 2.76 9.30 1.95
CA ARG A 315 2.49 9.94 0.67
C ARG A 315 3.47 9.45 -0.38
N VAL A 316 3.00 9.16 -1.60
CA VAL A 316 3.87 8.86 -2.74
C VAL A 316 4.48 10.16 -3.26
N LEU A 317 5.76 10.14 -3.65
CA LEU A 317 6.46 11.30 -4.21
C LEU A 317 6.82 11.07 -5.68
N SER A 318 6.86 12.16 -6.44
CA SER A 318 7.57 12.19 -7.72
C SER A 318 9.09 12.19 -7.52
N ALA A 319 9.84 11.83 -8.56
CA ALA A 319 11.30 11.90 -8.55
C ALA A 319 11.82 13.32 -8.23
N ARG A 320 11.12 14.35 -8.73
CA ARG A 320 11.46 15.75 -8.50
C ARG A 320 11.25 16.14 -7.04
N GLU A 321 10.14 15.77 -6.43
CA GLU A 321 9.87 16.04 -5.01
C GLU A 321 10.86 15.32 -4.10
N TYR A 322 11.17 14.05 -4.39
CA TYR A 322 12.19 13.30 -3.65
C TYR A 322 13.55 14.00 -3.71
N THR A 323 13.99 14.35 -4.92
CA THR A 323 15.27 15.04 -5.14
C THR A 323 15.32 16.38 -4.41
N TYR A 324 14.22 17.13 -4.44
CA TYR A 324 14.12 18.40 -3.72
C TYR A 324 14.25 18.19 -2.20
N ALA A 325 13.51 17.23 -1.65
CA ALA A 325 13.53 16.93 -0.22
C ALA A 325 14.92 16.49 0.26
N VAL A 326 15.56 15.57 -0.45
CA VAL A 326 16.90 15.10 -0.10
C VAL A 326 17.94 16.23 -0.17
N ARG A 327 17.89 17.08 -1.19
CA ARG A 327 18.89 18.14 -1.37
C ARG A 327 18.75 19.31 -0.40
N HIS A 328 17.53 19.69 -0.06
CA HIS A 328 17.27 20.94 0.66
C HIS A 328 16.74 20.74 2.09
N ARG A 329 16.22 19.55 2.40
CA ARG A 329 15.58 19.27 3.68
C ARG A 329 16.20 18.15 4.47
N ALA A 330 17.22 17.44 3.97
CA ALA A 330 17.88 16.38 4.72
C ALA A 330 18.40 16.90 6.07
N ASP A 331 18.13 16.17 7.14
CA ASP A 331 18.59 16.50 8.49
C ASP A 331 20.09 16.21 8.62
N PRO A 332 20.95 17.22 8.83
CA PRO A 332 22.39 17.02 8.93
C PRO A 332 22.82 16.27 10.19
N SER A 333 21.99 16.18 11.22
CA SER A 333 22.25 15.40 12.44
C SER A 333 22.05 13.89 12.23
N ARG A 334 21.52 13.48 11.07
CA ARG A 334 21.18 12.10 10.76
C ARG A 334 21.96 11.55 9.56
N ARG A 335 22.24 10.25 9.60
CA ARG A 335 22.86 9.46 8.55
C ARG A 335 21.77 8.96 7.59
N ILE A 336 22.12 8.84 6.32
CA ILE A 336 21.30 8.15 5.33
C ILE A 336 21.38 6.65 5.63
N ILE A 337 20.22 5.98 5.64
CA ILE A 337 20.16 4.54 5.86
C ILE A 337 19.89 3.87 4.52
N LYS A 338 20.82 3.00 4.09
CA LYS A 338 20.63 2.14 2.92
C LYS A 338 20.58 0.69 3.35
N GLN A 339 19.57 -0.02 2.88
CA GLN A 339 19.33 -1.42 3.20
C GLN A 339 19.10 -2.22 1.94
N LYS A 340 19.66 -3.43 1.90
CA LYS A 340 19.15 -4.50 1.06
C LYS A 340 18.05 -5.22 1.82
N ARG A 341 16.91 -5.47 1.17
CA ARG A 341 15.81 -6.21 1.76
C ARG A 341 15.58 -7.51 1.02
N ILE A 342 15.40 -8.58 1.79
CA ILE A 342 15.04 -9.90 1.28
C ILE A 342 13.72 -10.28 1.94
N CYS A 343 12.70 -10.53 1.12
CA CYS A 343 11.36 -10.85 1.58
C CYS A 343 10.98 -12.25 1.11
N PHE A 344 10.43 -13.07 2.01
CA PHE A 344 9.93 -14.39 1.67
C PHE A 344 8.82 -14.84 2.61
N LEU A 345 8.13 -15.92 2.23
CA LEU A 345 7.11 -16.57 3.03
C LEU A 345 7.62 -17.91 3.57
N TRP A 346 7.35 -18.18 4.84
CA TRP A 346 7.65 -19.47 5.47
C TRP A 346 6.58 -19.86 6.48
N LYS A 347 5.96 -21.04 6.28
CA LYS A 347 4.92 -21.59 7.17
C LYS A 347 3.85 -20.57 7.54
N ASN A 348 3.33 -19.85 6.53
CA ASN A 348 2.30 -18.81 6.68
C ASN A 348 2.74 -17.55 7.46
N GLN A 349 4.05 -17.31 7.58
CA GLN A 349 4.62 -16.10 8.16
C GLN A 349 5.44 -15.36 7.11
N SER A 350 5.40 -14.04 7.15
CA SER A 350 6.19 -13.16 6.29
C SER A 350 7.47 -12.77 6.99
N PHE A 351 8.59 -13.02 6.32
CA PHE A 351 9.92 -12.66 6.78
C PHE A 351 10.43 -11.51 5.92
N ASN A 352 10.92 -10.46 6.57
CA ASN A 352 11.54 -9.30 5.95
C ASN A 352 12.92 -9.11 6.57
N ILE A 353 13.95 -9.53 5.85
CA ILE A 353 15.33 -9.34 6.27
C ILE A 353 15.79 -7.96 5.82
N HIS A 354 16.33 -7.18 6.74
CA HIS A 354 16.95 -5.89 6.50
C HIS A 354 18.46 -6.03 6.71
N ILE A 355 19.23 -5.93 5.63
CA ILE A 355 20.69 -5.95 5.68
C ILE A 355 21.18 -4.52 5.47
N TYR A 356 21.87 -3.95 6.44
CA TYR A 356 22.42 -2.60 6.34
C TYR A 356 23.60 -2.56 5.36
N LYS A 357 23.58 -1.54 4.50
CA LYS A 357 24.68 -1.16 3.59
C LYS A 357 25.30 0.17 4.02
N GLU A 358 24.44 1.12 4.37
CA GLU A 358 24.84 2.38 4.99
C GLU A 358 23.96 2.63 6.23
N PRO A 359 24.53 3.19 7.31
CA PRO A 359 25.91 3.67 7.43
C PRO A 359 26.94 2.53 7.49
N VAL A 360 28.20 2.79 7.10
CA VAL A 360 29.23 1.75 6.88
C VAL A 360 29.56 0.97 8.15
N GLU A 361 29.39 1.60 9.32
CA GLU A 361 29.62 0.95 10.62
C GLU A 361 28.61 -0.17 10.89
N LEU A 362 27.46 -0.14 10.21
CA LEU A 362 26.45 -1.20 10.24
C LEU A 362 26.51 -2.10 9.01
N ALA A 363 27.43 -1.84 8.08
CA ALA A 363 27.58 -2.69 6.91
C ALA A 363 27.86 -4.11 7.40
N SER A 364 27.02 -5.05 6.96
CA SER A 364 26.96 -6.46 7.37
C SER A 364 26.09 -6.84 8.58
N GLN A 365 25.44 -5.88 9.24
CA GLN A 365 24.40 -6.22 10.22
C GLN A 365 23.06 -6.52 9.55
N GLY A 366 22.40 -7.56 10.04
CA GLY A 366 21.11 -8.03 9.54
C GLY A 366 20.07 -8.09 10.65
N ILE A 367 18.86 -7.62 10.36
CA ILE A 367 17.69 -7.80 11.24
C ILE A 367 16.65 -8.57 10.45
N VAL A 368 16.06 -9.60 11.05
CA VAL A 368 14.88 -10.24 10.50
C VAL A 368 13.63 -9.70 11.20
N HIS A 369 12.73 -9.13 10.42
CA HIS A 369 11.42 -8.70 10.86
C HIS A 369 10.39 -9.74 10.43
N ILE A 370 9.79 -10.39 11.42
CA ILE A 370 8.82 -11.45 11.24
C ILE A 370 7.43 -10.88 11.47
N GLN A 371 6.57 -11.06 10.49
CA GLN A 371 5.16 -10.74 10.58
C GLN A 371 4.38 -12.04 10.41
N ALA A 372 3.80 -12.49 11.50
CA ALA A 372 3.06 -13.74 11.54
C ALA A 372 1.60 -13.49 11.93
N SER A 373 0.71 -14.32 11.40
CA SER A 373 -0.69 -14.46 11.79
C SER A 373 -0.77 -15.19 13.13
N ILE A 374 -0.50 -14.53 14.24
CA ILE A 374 -0.51 -15.23 15.53
C ILE A 374 -1.55 -14.60 16.46
N GLU A 375 -2.46 -15.43 16.99
CA GLU A 375 -3.10 -15.14 18.28
C GLU A 375 -1.96 -14.95 19.30
N SER A 376 -2.05 -13.96 20.19
CA SER A 376 -0.95 -13.41 21.01
C SER A 376 -0.05 -14.40 21.80
N THR A 377 -0.33 -15.70 21.77
CA THR A 377 0.32 -16.78 22.50
C THR A 377 1.10 -17.81 21.63
N ALA A 378 0.98 -17.82 20.30
CA ALA A 378 1.67 -18.85 19.50
C ALA A 378 3.11 -18.49 19.10
N THR A 379 3.97 -19.50 19.06
CA THR A 379 5.42 -19.38 18.84
C THR A 379 5.73 -19.15 17.35
N VAL A 380 6.58 -18.16 17.04
CA VAL A 380 7.10 -17.93 15.68
C VAL A 380 7.87 -19.16 15.20
N MET A 381 7.50 -19.71 14.04
CA MET A 381 8.23 -20.83 13.45
C MET A 381 9.40 -20.30 12.61
N MET A 382 10.58 -20.20 13.21
CA MET A 382 11.80 -19.77 12.51
C MET A 382 12.22 -20.83 11.46
N PRO A 383 12.58 -20.46 10.22
CA PRO A 383 13.16 -21.38 9.27
C PRO A 383 14.55 -21.82 9.73
N GLY A 384 14.85 -23.13 9.67
CA GLY A 384 16.16 -23.66 10.08
C GLY A 384 17.34 -23.21 9.20
N PHE A 385 17.08 -22.52 8.09
CA PHE A 385 18.10 -21.89 7.24
C PHE A 385 18.40 -20.44 7.63
N LEU A 386 17.69 -19.87 8.61
CA LEU A 386 18.03 -18.59 9.21
C LEU A 386 18.76 -18.81 10.53
N ASP A 387 19.85 -18.08 10.69
CA ASP A 387 20.68 -18.09 11.89
C ASP A 387 20.48 -16.77 12.64
N THR A 388 19.66 -16.82 13.70
CA THR A 388 19.20 -15.66 14.45
C THR A 388 19.59 -15.74 15.92
N ASP A 389 19.82 -14.59 16.53
CA ASP A 389 19.90 -14.42 17.99
C ASP A 389 18.53 -14.38 18.65
N GLU A 390 18.48 -13.98 19.92
CA GLU A 390 17.26 -13.76 20.69
C GLU A 390 16.41 -12.61 20.11
N GLU A 391 15.14 -12.59 20.52
CA GLU A 391 14.19 -11.54 20.16
C GLU A 391 14.68 -10.18 20.67
N MET A 392 14.69 -9.18 19.78
CA MET A 392 15.11 -7.83 20.12
C MET A 392 14.05 -7.14 20.97
N ASP A 393 14.47 -6.62 22.13
CA ASP A 393 13.69 -5.68 22.93
C ASP A 393 13.45 -4.36 22.15
N GLU A 394 12.34 -3.68 22.42
CA GLU A 394 12.00 -2.40 21.79
C GLU A 394 13.03 -1.30 22.06
N SER A 395 13.74 -1.39 23.19
CA SER A 395 14.84 -0.50 23.57
C SER A 395 16.15 -0.75 22.82
N HIS A 396 16.24 -1.84 22.04
CA HIS A 396 17.48 -2.18 21.34
C HIS A 396 17.86 -1.07 20.33
N PRO A 397 19.13 -0.61 20.29
CA PRO A 397 19.61 0.46 19.40
C PRO A 397 19.18 0.35 17.94
N LEU A 398 19.26 -0.87 17.41
CA LEU A 398 18.93 -1.20 16.02
C LEU A 398 17.43 -1.44 15.76
N TYR A 399 16.59 -1.39 16.79
CA TYR A 399 15.17 -1.75 16.69
C TYR A 399 14.43 -0.81 15.73
N THR A 400 14.75 0.48 15.74
CA THR A 400 14.14 1.48 14.85
C THR A 400 15.18 2.13 13.94
N GLY A 401 14.80 2.36 12.68
CA GLY A 401 15.62 3.16 11.77
C GLY A 401 15.79 4.61 12.23
N TYR A 402 14.90 5.11 13.09
CA TYR A 402 14.97 6.47 13.61
C TYR A 402 16.18 6.62 14.54
N HIS A 403 16.38 5.69 15.48
CA HIS A 403 17.55 5.68 16.36
C HIS A 403 18.84 5.43 15.57
N VAL A 404 18.84 4.43 14.69
CA VAL A 404 19.99 4.09 13.83
C VAL A 404 20.48 5.28 12.98
N SER A 405 19.58 6.20 12.62
CA SER A 405 19.96 7.36 11.83
C SER A 405 20.75 8.41 12.60
N LEU A 406 20.77 8.44 13.93
CA LEU A 406 21.44 9.49 14.68
C LEU A 406 22.96 9.43 14.47
N LYS A 407 23.60 10.57 14.17
CA LYS A 407 25.07 10.63 14.03
C LYS A 407 25.80 10.42 15.34
N GLU A 408 25.24 10.92 16.44
CA GLU A 408 25.81 10.84 17.79
C GLU A 408 25.64 9.47 18.45
N MET A 409 24.93 8.53 17.81
CA MET A 409 24.79 7.19 18.35
C MET A 409 26.14 6.46 18.28
N ASP A 410 26.66 6.06 19.45
CA ASP A 410 27.68 5.02 19.54
C ASP A 410 27.03 3.72 19.08
N ILE A 411 27.31 3.34 17.84
CA ILE A 411 26.86 2.07 17.27
C ILE A 411 27.66 0.99 18.00
N PRO A 412 27.03 0.14 18.85
CA PRO A 412 27.76 -0.93 19.49
C PRO A 412 28.36 -1.82 18.39
N ASN A 413 29.64 -2.14 18.51
CA ASN A 413 30.30 -3.19 17.72
C ASN A 413 29.63 -4.52 18.09
N VAL A 414 28.50 -4.81 17.48
CA VAL A 414 27.86 -6.13 17.55
C VAL A 414 28.38 -6.87 16.33
N LEU A 415 29.31 -7.79 16.62
CA LEU A 415 30.00 -8.68 15.68
C LEU A 415 29.01 -9.56 14.92
#